data_AF-A0AAP7W523-F1
#
_entry.id   AF-A0AAP7W523-F1
#
_cell.length_a   1.000
_cell.length_b   1.000
_cell.length_c   1.000
_cell.angle_alpha   90.00
_cell.angle_beta   90.00
_cell.angle_gamma   90.00
#
_symmetry.space_group_name_H-M   'P 1'
#
loop_
_entity.id
_entity.type
_entity.pdbx_description
1 polymer ?
#
loop_
_entity_poly.entity_id
_entity_poly.type
_entity_poly.pdbx_seq_one_letter_code
_entity_poly.pdbx_strand_id
1 'polypeptide(L)'
;MAGSVNATKMNKLKNAIQNNIFSVDELSEISKKMSDLGITKEYNEALIKLDFGKYLRGLIDDPPTAMRNPHAHHILFKKGLGQKQKILVQEGQEILRKHGIEPIIGEENLVWAPNTVIGQF
;
A
#
# COMPACT_ATOMS: atom_id res chain seq x y z
N MET A 1 16.16 -3.63 22.61
CA MET A 1 14.79 -4.11 22.83
C MET A 1 13.87 -3.24 22.00
N ALA A 2 13.25 -3.77 20.94
CA ALA A 2 12.22 -3.03 20.22
C ALA A 2 11.04 -2.81 21.20
N GLY A 3 10.77 -1.56 21.55
CA GLY A 3 9.60 -1.22 22.36
C GLY A 3 8.36 -1.74 21.65
N SER A 4 7.43 -2.34 22.38
CA SER A 4 6.24 -2.92 21.75
C SER A 4 5.54 -1.86 20.90
N VAL A 5 5.30 -2.18 19.64
CA VAL A 5 4.61 -1.25 18.72
C VAL A 5 3.24 -0.96 19.33
N ASN A 6 3.00 0.30 19.66
CA ASN A 6 1.73 0.70 20.24
C ASN A 6 0.64 0.60 19.16
N ALA A 7 -0.21 -0.43 19.26
CA ALA A 7 -1.26 -0.73 18.28
C ALA A 7 -2.23 0.45 18.08
N THR A 8 -2.54 1.21 19.14
CA THR A 8 -3.40 2.39 19.05
C THR A 8 -2.77 3.49 18.19
N LYS A 9 -1.47 3.77 18.38
CA LYS A 9 -0.74 4.74 17.55
C LYS A 9 -0.64 4.28 16.10
N MET A 10 -0.32 3.00 15.87
CA MET A 10 -0.24 2.43 14.53
C MET A 10 -1.58 2.49 13.79
N ASN A 11 -2.68 2.18 14.47
CA ASN A 11 -4.02 2.29 13.88
C ASN A 11 -4.40 3.75 13.57
N LYS A 12 -4.03 4.70 14.42
CA LYS A 12 -4.23 6.13 14.13
C LYS A 12 -3.44 6.56 12.89
N LEU A 13 -2.18 6.17 12.79
CA LEU A 13 -1.34 6.44 11.62
C LEU A 13 -1.94 5.83 10.35
N LYS A 14 -2.30 4.55 10.38
CA LYS A 14 -2.97 3.85 9.27
C LYS A 14 -4.23 4.60 8.82
N ASN A 15 -5.08 5.01 9.77
CA ASN A 15 -6.30 5.74 9.43
C ASN A 15 -6.01 7.13 8.84
N ALA A 16 -4.97 7.82 9.31
CA ALA A 16 -4.55 9.10 8.72
C ALA A 16 -4.07 8.91 7.27
N ILE A 17 -3.27 7.88 7.01
CA ILE A 17 -2.84 7.51 5.65
C ILE A 17 -4.04 7.19 4.77
N GLN A 18 -5.00 6.39 5.25
CA GLN A 18 -6.20 6.03 4.49
C GLN A 18 -7.05 7.25 4.06
N ASN A 19 -7.00 8.32 4.84
CA ASN A 19 -7.74 9.54 4.55
C ASN A 19 -6.88 10.60 3.86
N ASN A 20 -5.75 10.19 3.27
CA ASN A 20 -4.86 11.04 2.47
C ASN A 20 -4.42 12.32 3.20
N ILE A 21 -4.20 12.22 4.52
CA ILE A 21 -3.79 13.37 5.34
C ILE A 21 -2.35 13.80 5.02
N PHE A 22 -1.51 12.86 4.60
CA PHE A 22 -0.10 13.08 4.30
C PHE A 22 0.11 13.21 2.79
N SER A 23 0.97 14.13 2.40
CA SER A 23 1.55 14.20 1.05
C SER A 23 2.47 13.02 0.76
N VAL A 24 2.80 12.81 -0.51
CA VAL A 24 3.72 11.74 -0.96
C VAL A 24 5.09 11.85 -0.29
N ASP A 25 5.63 13.07 -0.16
CA ASP A 25 6.91 13.30 0.51
C ASP A 25 6.84 12.93 2.01
N GLU A 26 5.77 13.31 2.70
CA GLU A 26 5.55 12.94 4.10
C GLU A 26 5.41 11.42 4.28
N LEU A 27 4.76 10.73 3.34
CA LEU A 27 4.66 9.26 3.36
C LEU A 27 6.06 8.62 3.23
N SER A 28 6.91 9.14 2.34
CA SER A 28 8.29 8.67 2.19
C SER A 28 9.10 8.88 3.48
N GLU A 29 8.96 10.05 4.12
CA GLU A 29 9.59 10.30 5.42
C GLU A 29 9.08 9.38 6.53
N ILE A 30 7.78 9.11 6.57
CA ILE A 30 7.17 8.19 7.53
C ILE A 30 7.76 6.79 7.33
N SER A 31 7.78 6.29 6.09
CA SER A 31 8.35 4.97 5.77
C SER A 31 9.83 4.87 6.15
N LYS A 32 10.62 5.91 5.89
CA LYS A 32 12.02 5.99 6.34
C LYS A 32 12.11 5.93 7.86
N LYS A 33 11.32 6.72 8.59
CA LYS A 33 11.29 6.68 10.07
C LYS A 33 10.89 5.31 10.61
N MET A 34 9.92 4.61 9.99
CA MET A 34 9.53 3.25 10.39
C MET A 34 10.68 2.25 10.17
N SER A 35 11.45 2.43 9.11
CA SER A 35 12.67 1.65 8.84
C SER A 35 13.77 1.91 9.86
N ASP A 36 14.06 3.18 10.16
CA ASP A 36 15.07 3.58 11.14
C ASP A 36 14.73 3.08 12.56
N LEU A 37 13.43 2.96 12.86
CA LEU A 37 12.92 2.38 14.12
C LEU A 37 12.91 0.83 14.11
N GLY A 38 13.19 0.18 12.99
CA GLY A 38 13.18 -1.27 12.85
C GLY A 38 11.79 -1.92 12.88
N ILE A 39 10.73 -1.15 12.56
CA ILE A 39 9.32 -1.60 12.63
C ILE A 39 8.63 -1.65 11.26
N THR A 40 9.42 -1.75 10.18
CA THR A 40 8.92 -1.82 8.80
C THR A 40 7.91 -2.93 8.60
N LYS A 41 8.11 -4.08 9.25
CA LYS A 41 7.22 -5.24 9.11
C LYS A 41 5.84 -4.94 9.69
N GLU A 42 5.79 -4.44 10.92
CA GLU A 42 4.56 -4.08 11.63
C GLU A 42 3.82 -2.94 10.92
N TYR A 43 4.58 -1.97 10.41
CA TYR A 43 4.05 -0.88 9.58
C TYR A 43 3.39 -1.42 8.29
N ASN A 44 4.10 -2.26 7.52
CA ASN A 44 3.55 -2.85 6.30
C ASN A 44 2.33 -3.74 6.58
N GLU A 45 2.34 -4.51 7.66
CA GLU A 45 1.19 -5.32 8.09
C GLU A 45 -0.02 -4.46 8.46
N ALA A 46 0.19 -3.26 8.99
CA ALA A 46 -0.89 -2.30 9.22
C ALA A 46 -1.41 -1.70 7.91
N LEU A 47 -0.52 -1.31 6.98
CA LEU A 47 -0.90 -0.73 5.69
C LEU A 47 -1.68 -1.71 4.79
N ILE A 48 -1.35 -3.00 4.82
CA ILE A 48 -2.06 -4.00 4.00
C ILE A 48 -3.56 -4.10 4.37
N LYS A 49 -3.95 -3.61 5.55
CA LYS A 49 -5.34 -3.57 6.05
C LYS A 49 -6.09 -2.29 5.68
N LEU A 50 -5.51 -1.42 4.86
CA LEU A 50 -6.20 -0.25 4.30
C LEU A 50 -7.35 -0.68 3.40
N ASP A 51 -8.41 0.13 3.38
CA ASP A 51 -9.34 0.17 2.26
C ASP A 51 -8.65 0.92 1.10
N PHE A 52 -8.07 0.15 0.18
CA PHE A 52 -7.33 0.70 -0.96
C PHE A 52 -8.24 1.39 -1.97
N GLY A 53 -9.53 1.02 -2.06
CA GLY A 53 -10.47 1.72 -2.92
C GLY A 53 -10.75 3.12 -2.38
N LYS A 54 -10.94 3.26 -1.08
CA LYS A 54 -11.05 4.57 -0.43
C LYS A 54 -9.76 5.38 -0.57
N TYR A 55 -8.61 4.77 -0.28
CA TYR A 55 -7.32 5.45 -0.32
C TYR A 55 -6.96 5.95 -1.72
N LEU A 56 -7.14 5.11 -2.76
CA LEU A 56 -6.83 5.46 -4.14
C LEU A 56 -7.72 6.59 -4.64
N ARG A 57 -9.00 6.60 -4.28
CA ARG A 57 -9.92 7.69 -4.62
C ARG A 57 -9.44 9.05 -4.10
N GLY A 58 -8.93 9.10 -2.87
CA GLY A 58 -8.38 10.35 -2.32
C GLY A 58 -6.99 10.69 -2.86
N LEU A 59 -6.33 9.78 -3.58
CA LEU A 59 -5.01 9.99 -4.17
C LEU A 59 -5.08 10.49 -5.61
N ILE A 60 -5.92 9.86 -6.46
CA ILE A 60 -5.97 10.12 -7.91
C ILE A 60 -7.38 10.36 -8.47
N ASP A 61 -8.37 10.55 -7.60
CA ASP A 61 -9.80 10.65 -7.92
C ASP A 61 -10.52 9.32 -8.22
N ASP A 62 -11.81 9.45 -8.54
CA ASP A 62 -12.72 8.36 -8.83
C ASP A 62 -12.26 7.47 -10.01
N PRO A 63 -12.62 6.18 -10.01
CA PRO A 63 -12.35 5.32 -11.15
C PRO A 63 -13.05 5.85 -12.41
N PRO A 64 -12.52 5.53 -13.62
CA PRO A 64 -13.17 5.90 -14.88
C PRO A 64 -14.64 5.47 -14.91
N THR A 65 -15.54 6.38 -15.32
CA THR A 65 -17.00 6.15 -15.27
C THR A 65 -17.46 4.91 -16.05
N ALA A 66 -16.75 4.55 -17.12
CA ALA A 66 -17.06 3.37 -17.93
C ALA A 66 -16.54 2.05 -17.32
N MET A 67 -15.75 2.09 -16.24
CA MET A 67 -15.15 0.91 -15.63
C MET A 67 -16.21 0.12 -14.85
N ARG A 68 -16.45 -1.12 -15.28
CA ARG A 68 -17.33 -2.04 -14.55
C ARG A 68 -16.60 -2.61 -13.34
N ASN A 69 -17.28 -2.63 -12.19
CA ASN A 69 -16.76 -3.17 -10.93
C ASN A 69 -15.33 -2.68 -10.61
N PRO A 70 -15.12 -1.37 -10.50
CA PRO A 70 -13.79 -0.81 -10.29
C PRO A 70 -13.21 -1.26 -8.95
N HIS A 71 -11.93 -1.61 -8.96
CA HIS A 71 -11.21 -2.00 -7.77
C HIS A 71 -9.77 -1.46 -7.81
N ALA A 72 -9.20 -1.20 -6.64
CA ALA A 72 -7.82 -0.76 -6.53
C ALA A 72 -6.89 -1.97 -6.63
N HIS A 73 -6.04 -2.00 -7.66
CA HIS A 73 -5.07 -3.05 -7.88
C HIS A 73 -3.66 -2.56 -7.60
N HIS A 74 -2.86 -3.44 -7.00
CA HIS A 74 -1.42 -3.26 -6.92
C HIS A 74 -0.78 -3.84 -8.19
N ILE A 75 0.11 -3.08 -8.85
CA ILE A 75 0.87 -3.59 -10.02
C ILE A 75 1.85 -4.67 -9.56
N LEU A 76 2.71 -4.34 -8.59
CA LEU A 76 3.46 -5.30 -7.79
C LEU A 76 2.67 -5.65 -6.53
N PHE A 77 2.38 -6.94 -6.32
CA PHE A 77 1.60 -7.40 -5.17
C PHE A 77 2.12 -6.90 -3.82
N LYS A 78 1.20 -6.43 -2.96
CA LYS A 78 1.48 -6.15 -1.55
C LYS A 78 1.88 -7.38 -0.73
N LYS A 79 1.46 -8.58 -1.16
CA LYS A 79 1.77 -9.87 -0.51
C LYS A 79 1.70 -11.02 -1.51
N GLY A 80 2.76 -11.83 -1.58
CA GLY A 80 2.78 -13.05 -2.39
C GLY A 80 2.07 -14.25 -1.74
N LEU A 81 1.65 -15.20 -2.56
CA LEU A 81 1.09 -16.51 -2.22
C LEU A 81 2.18 -17.59 -2.27
N GLY A 82 2.30 -18.37 -1.20
CA GLY A 82 3.37 -19.36 -1.07
C GLY A 82 4.78 -18.75 -0.97
N GLN A 83 5.78 -19.59 -0.77
CA GLN A 83 7.13 -19.10 -0.47
C GLN A 83 7.80 -18.42 -1.68
N LYS A 84 7.71 -19.04 -2.86
CA LYS A 84 8.38 -18.54 -4.07
C LYS A 84 7.89 -17.14 -4.47
N GLN A 85 6.56 -16.92 -4.48
CA GLN A 85 6.01 -15.61 -4.84
C GLN A 85 6.31 -14.56 -3.76
N LYS A 86 6.35 -14.93 -2.47
CA LYS A 86 6.72 -13.99 -1.40
C LYS A 86 8.14 -13.47 -1.56
N ILE A 87 9.08 -14.33 -1.95
CA ILE A 87 10.48 -13.92 -2.23
C ILE A 87 10.51 -12.94 -3.40
N LEU A 88 9.84 -13.25 -4.51
CA LEU A 88 9.78 -12.37 -5.68
C LEU A 88 9.11 -11.02 -5.36
N VAL A 89 8.03 -11.04 -4.57
CA VAL A 89 7.35 -9.82 -4.11
C VAL A 89 8.30 -9.00 -3.24
N GLN A 90 9.01 -9.63 -2.30
CA GLN A 90 9.98 -8.92 -1.46
C GLN A 90 11.07 -8.25 -2.30
N GLU A 91 11.67 -8.98 -3.23
CA GLU A 91 12.69 -8.44 -4.14
C GLU A 91 12.16 -7.26 -4.97
N GLY A 92 10.97 -7.41 -5.56
CA GLY A 92 10.31 -6.32 -6.28
C GLY A 92 10.07 -5.10 -5.40
N GLN A 93 9.66 -5.29 -4.15
CA GLN A 93 9.42 -4.18 -3.23
C GLN A 93 10.72 -3.49 -2.80
N GLU A 94 11.82 -4.24 -2.70
CA GLU A 94 13.15 -3.65 -2.48
C GLU A 94 13.61 -2.82 -3.68
N ILE A 95 13.31 -3.26 -4.91
CA ILE A 95 13.56 -2.46 -6.12
C ILE A 95 12.75 -1.16 -6.10
N LEU A 96 11.45 -1.21 -5.81
CA LEU A 96 10.62 -0.01 -5.73
C LEU A 96 11.18 1.01 -4.71
N ARG A 97 11.55 0.55 -3.51
CA ARG A 97 12.14 1.42 -2.47
C ARG A 97 13.45 2.07 -2.90
N LYS A 98 14.31 1.36 -3.66
CA LYS A 98 15.56 1.94 -4.20
C LYS A 98 15.30 3.11 -5.15
N HIS A 99 14.13 3.14 -5.78
CA HIS A 99 13.69 4.23 -6.66
C HIS A 99 12.75 5.23 -5.97
N GLY A 100 12.63 5.18 -4.64
CA GLY A 100 11.77 6.09 -3.88
C GLY A 100 10.28 5.80 -3.98
N ILE A 101 9.89 4.66 -4.57
CA ILE A 101 8.50 4.28 -4.73
C ILE A 101 8.05 3.45 -3.53
N GLU A 102 6.98 3.90 -2.87
CA GLU A 102 6.40 3.18 -1.74
C GLU A 102 5.60 1.95 -2.23
N PRO A 103 6.01 0.72 -1.89
CA PRO A 103 5.47 -0.48 -2.54
C PRO A 103 4.01 -0.79 -2.19
N ILE A 104 3.47 -0.27 -1.09
CA ILE A 104 2.11 -0.59 -0.64
C ILE A 104 1.14 0.56 -0.90
N ILE A 105 1.61 1.81 -0.75
CA ILE A 105 0.76 3.01 -0.77
C ILE A 105 1.21 4.06 -1.79
N GLY A 106 2.31 3.83 -2.50
CA GLY A 106 2.76 4.70 -3.58
C GLY A 106 1.75 4.68 -4.73
N GLU A 107 1.45 5.86 -5.26
CA GLU A 107 0.53 6.06 -6.38
C GLU A 107 0.98 5.25 -7.60
N GLU A 108 2.30 5.19 -7.83
CA GLU A 108 2.93 4.54 -8.96
C GLU A 108 2.70 3.02 -8.99
N ASN A 109 2.35 2.43 -7.84
CA ASN A 109 2.07 1.01 -7.71
C ASN A 109 0.58 0.69 -7.53
N LEU A 110 -0.30 1.70 -7.64
CA LEU A 110 -1.75 1.56 -7.45
C LEU A 110 -2.50 2.03 -8.69
N VAL A 111 -3.53 1.27 -9.09
CA VAL A 111 -4.33 1.61 -10.27
C VAL A 111 -5.77 1.14 -10.14
N TRP A 112 -6.69 1.89 -10.73
CA TRP A 112 -8.05 1.42 -10.95
C TRP A 112 -8.08 0.38 -12.07
N ALA A 113 -8.62 -0.80 -11.79
CA ALA A 113 -8.90 -1.79 -12.83
C ALA A 113 -10.22 -2.53 -12.56
N PRO A 114 -10.86 -3.09 -13.60
CA PRO A 114 -12.04 -3.91 -13.43
C PRO A 114 -11.71 -5.16 -12.60
N ASN A 115 -12.49 -5.42 -11.56
CA ASN A 115 -12.45 -6.69 -10.83
C ASN A 115 -13.40 -7.71 -11.47
N THR A 116 -13.20 -7.97 -12.76
CA THR A 116 -13.97 -8.95 -13.54
C THR A 116 -13.04 -9.75 -14.43
N VAL A 117 -13.39 -11.02 -14.65
CA VAL A 117 -12.76 -11.84 -15.69
C VAL A 117 -13.52 -11.61 -16.99
N ILE A 118 -12.81 -11.54 -18.12
CA ILE A 118 -13.44 -11.49 -19.45
C ILE A 118 -14.46 -12.65 -19.55
N GLY A 119 -15.74 -12.32 -19.75
CA GLY A 119 -16.83 -13.30 -19.91
C GLY A 119 -17.75 -13.50 -18.70
N GLN A 120 -17.55 -12.79 -17.58
CA GLN A 120 -18.56 -12.69 -16.52
C GLN A 120 -19.50 -11.52 -16.84
N PHE A 121 -20.77 -11.82 -17.12
CA PHE A 121 -21.85 -10.86 -17.39
C PHE A 121 -22.74 -10.66 -16.17
#